data_AF-A0A6F9BNT0-F1
#
_entry.id   AF-A0A6F9BNT0-F1
#
_cell.length_a   1.000
_cell.length_b   1.000
_cell.length_c   1.000
_cell.angle_alpha   90.00
_cell.angle_beta   90.00
_cell.angle_gamma   90.00
#
_symmetry.space_group_name_H-M   'P 1'
#
loop_
_entity.id
_entity.type
_entity.pdbx_description
1 polymer ?
#
loop_
_entity_poly.entity_id
_entity_poly.type
_entity_poly.pdbx_seq_one_letter_code
_entity_poly.pdbx_strand_id
1 'polypeptide(L)'
;MDLLECPICLFLMCEPATMSCGHSFCRSCLGNYLPSRCPACKERFKQRDGKNIKNNILLFSVIEKCCPEETRMKCHILEKLKTSEYTEALRIADEGIRLAPGDVSLKVWRAEANMGLRLFPDALKDLEELCCFRPNWTEGFFRKGNVLMEMGRQSEALIQFHRCLKLQAEFAPAKSQIKKV
;
A
#
# COMPACT_ATOMS: atom_id res chain seq x y z
N MET A 1 8.23 -18.56 2.36
CA MET A 1 8.41 -18.12 0.96
C MET A 1 8.73 -16.63 1.00
N ASP A 2 9.75 -16.24 1.77
CA ASP A 2 9.77 -14.92 2.40
C ASP A 2 10.54 -13.89 1.55
N LEU A 3 11.16 -14.35 0.45
CA LEU A 3 12.00 -13.54 -0.43
C LEU A 3 11.20 -12.62 -1.38
N LEU A 4 9.91 -12.92 -1.60
CA LEU A 4 9.05 -12.17 -2.52
C LEU A 4 8.06 -11.26 -1.80
N GLU A 5 8.04 -11.29 -0.47
CA GLU A 5 7.21 -10.43 0.34
C GLU A 5 7.87 -9.07 0.55
N CYS A 6 7.07 -8.03 0.61
CA CYS A 6 7.56 -6.70 0.95
C CYS A 6 7.87 -6.65 2.46
N PRO A 7 9.07 -6.24 2.89
CA PRO A 7 9.40 -6.14 4.32
C PRO A 7 8.58 -5.10 5.12
N ILE A 8 7.76 -4.29 4.46
CA ILE A 8 6.92 -3.25 5.09
C ILE A 8 5.49 -3.74 5.30
N CYS A 9 4.81 -4.21 4.23
CA CYS A 9 3.43 -4.69 4.34
C CYS A 9 3.32 -6.20 4.62
N LEU A 10 4.40 -6.96 4.40
CA LEU A 10 4.44 -8.43 4.53
C LEU A 10 3.38 -9.10 3.64
N PHE A 11 3.21 -8.57 2.44
CA PHE A 11 2.42 -9.13 1.35
C PHE A 11 3.34 -9.37 0.15
N LEU A 12 2.93 -10.23 -0.78
CA LEU A 12 3.61 -10.39 -2.06
C LEU A 12 3.85 -9.02 -2.72
N MET A 13 5.09 -8.76 -3.12
CA MET A 13 5.47 -7.45 -3.63
C MET A 13 4.67 -7.09 -4.88
N CYS A 14 4.07 -5.91 -4.86
CA CYS A 14 3.31 -5.35 -5.97
C CYS A 14 4.01 -4.10 -6.50
N GLU A 15 4.28 -4.07 -7.81
CA GLU A 15 5.12 -3.06 -8.46
C GLU A 15 6.43 -2.85 -7.66
N PRO A 16 7.27 -3.88 -7.51
CA PRO A 16 8.44 -3.82 -6.64
C PRO A 16 9.41 -2.73 -7.10
N ALA A 17 10.02 -2.05 -6.13
CA ALA A 17 11.01 -1.01 -6.33
C ALA A 17 12.23 -1.32 -5.46
N THR A 18 13.41 -1.32 -6.08
CA THR A 18 14.67 -1.72 -5.44
C THR A 18 15.51 -0.51 -5.10
N MET A 19 15.90 -0.39 -3.83
CA MET A 19 16.82 0.63 -3.34
C MET A 19 18.27 0.27 -3.73
N SER A 20 19.21 1.24 -3.70
CA SER A 20 20.62 1.03 -4.08
C SER A 20 21.34 0.05 -3.16
N CYS A 21 20.87 -0.07 -1.91
CA CYS A 21 21.31 -1.10 -0.96
C CYS A 21 20.79 -2.52 -1.30
N GLY A 22 20.08 -2.71 -2.43
CA GLY A 22 19.56 -4.00 -2.89
C GLY A 22 18.20 -4.42 -2.33
N HIS A 23 17.70 -3.77 -1.27
CA HIS A 23 16.40 -4.12 -0.69
C HIS A 23 15.24 -3.67 -1.58
N SER A 24 14.22 -4.53 -1.70
CA SER A 24 13.04 -4.30 -2.55
C SER A 24 11.76 -4.20 -1.73
N PHE A 25 10.86 -3.35 -2.16
CA PHE A 25 9.60 -3.05 -1.47
C PHE A 25 8.49 -2.78 -2.49
N CYS A 26 7.21 -2.85 -2.08
CA CYS A 26 6.11 -2.35 -2.90
C CYS A 26 6.28 -0.84 -3.18
N ARG A 27 5.97 -0.39 -4.39
CA ARG A 27 5.98 1.04 -4.73
C ARG A 27 5.11 1.87 -3.78
N SER A 28 3.92 1.38 -3.46
CA SER A 28 3.01 2.03 -2.50
C SER A 28 3.59 2.14 -1.08
N CYS A 29 4.41 1.17 -0.65
CA CYS A 29 5.02 1.18 0.68
C CYS A 29 6.23 2.11 0.79
N LEU A 30 6.97 2.32 -0.31
CA LEU A 30 7.99 3.38 -0.36
C LEU A 30 7.37 4.77 -0.50
N GLY A 31 6.16 4.84 -1.08
CA GLY A 31 5.50 6.09 -1.44
C GLY A 31 6.17 6.79 -2.63
N ASN A 32 5.58 7.90 -3.07
CA ASN A 32 6.17 8.74 -4.11
C ASN A 32 7.41 9.53 -3.65
N TYR A 33 7.70 9.53 -2.35
CA TYR A 33 8.81 10.27 -1.74
C TYR A 33 9.76 9.27 -1.08
N LEU A 34 10.94 9.09 -1.67
CA LEU A 34 11.96 8.20 -1.12
C LEU A 34 12.27 8.58 0.33
N PRO A 35 12.26 7.62 1.28
CA PRO A 35 12.82 7.85 2.59
C PRO A 35 14.34 8.09 2.45
N SER A 36 14.88 8.97 3.30
CA SER A 36 16.32 9.27 3.35
C SER A 36 17.19 8.06 3.76
N ARG A 37 16.54 7.01 4.26
CA ARG A 37 17.14 5.76 4.72
C ARG A 37 16.32 4.57 4.25
N CYS A 38 16.99 3.46 3.98
CA CYS A 38 16.31 2.20 3.71
C CYS A 38 15.46 1.76 4.91
N PRO A 39 14.16 1.41 4.72
CA PRO A 39 13.32 0.90 5.81
C PRO A 39 13.87 -0.39 6.45
N ALA A 40 14.56 -1.24 5.67
CA ALA A 40 15.16 -2.48 6.14
C ALA A 40 16.54 -2.27 6.79
N CYS A 41 17.57 -1.87 6.04
CA CYS A 41 18.95 -1.81 6.54
C CYS A 41 19.39 -0.45 7.14
N LYS A 42 18.53 0.57 7.08
CA LYS A 42 18.79 1.95 7.57
C LYS A 42 19.94 2.69 6.90
N GLU A 43 20.53 2.12 5.84
CA GLU A 43 21.56 2.75 5.01
C GLU A 43 21.05 4.07 4.44
N ARG A 44 21.89 5.12 4.53
CA ARG A 44 21.56 6.45 4.03
C ARG A 44 21.73 6.52 2.52
N PHE A 45 20.73 7.09 1.86
CA PHE A 45 20.81 7.37 0.44
C PHE A 45 21.43 8.74 0.17
N LYS A 46 22.42 8.80 -0.74
CA LYS A 46 22.94 10.07 -1.24
C LYS A 46 21.90 10.64 -2.22
N GLN A 47 21.27 11.76 -1.86
CA GLN A 47 20.18 12.42 -2.60
C GLN A 47 20.50 12.87 -4.06
N ARG A 48 21.66 12.49 -4.62
CA ARG A 48 22.10 12.95 -5.95
C ARG A 48 21.41 12.22 -7.11
N ASP A 49 20.92 11.00 -6.90
CA ASP A 49 20.29 10.23 -7.97
C ASP A 49 18.77 10.17 -7.80
N GLY A 50 18.10 11.15 -8.42
CA GLY A 50 16.74 11.02 -8.92
C GLY A 50 15.61 10.87 -7.88
N LYS A 51 14.70 11.85 -7.88
CA LYS A 51 13.41 11.83 -7.17
C LYS A 51 12.45 10.67 -7.58
N ASN A 52 12.91 9.63 -8.25
CA ASN A 52 12.07 8.55 -8.80
C ASN A 52 12.81 7.21 -8.86
N ILE A 53 12.58 6.32 -7.88
CA ILE A 53 12.92 4.90 -8.03
C ILE A 53 12.00 4.32 -9.12
N LYS A 54 12.59 3.64 -10.09
CA LYS A 54 11.87 2.86 -11.11
C LYS A 54 11.50 1.49 -10.56
N ASN A 55 10.42 0.91 -11.08
CA ASN A 55 10.04 -0.45 -10.72
C ASN A 55 11.09 -1.44 -11.21
N ASN A 56 11.37 -2.46 -10.39
CA ASN A 56 12.23 -3.59 -10.74
C ASN A 56 11.42 -4.60 -11.55
N ILE A 57 11.46 -4.44 -12.88
CA ILE A 57 10.73 -5.28 -13.82
C ILE A 57 11.19 -6.74 -13.74
N LEU A 58 12.48 -7.00 -13.52
CA LEU A 58 13.00 -8.36 -13.41
C LEU A 58 12.47 -9.09 -12.18
N LEU A 59 12.47 -8.43 -11.03
CA LEU A 59 11.88 -8.99 -9.81
C LEU A 59 10.38 -9.22 -9.98
N PHE A 60 9.69 -8.31 -10.66
CA PHE A 60 8.28 -8.51 -10.99
C PHE A 60 8.05 -9.74 -11.89
N SER A 61 8.89 -9.96 -12.92
CA SER A 61 8.81 -11.18 -13.75
C SER A 61 9.10 -12.47 -12.98
N VAL A 62 9.94 -12.41 -11.94
CA VAL A 62 10.16 -13.56 -11.03
C VAL A 62 8.92 -13.80 -10.18
N ILE A 63 8.33 -12.74 -9.61
CA ILE A 63 7.08 -12.82 -8.83
C ILE A 63 5.95 -13.43 -9.66
N GLU A 64 5.78 -12.98 -10.90
CA GLU A 64 4.78 -13.50 -11.82
C GLU A 64 4.97 -15.00 -12.12
N LYS A 65 6.21 -15.45 -12.27
CA LYS A 65 6.50 -16.88 -12.49
C LYS A 65 6.29 -17.72 -11.24
N CYS A 66 6.61 -17.20 -10.07
CA CYS A 66 6.48 -17.92 -8.80
C CYS A 66 5.03 -17.97 -8.29
N CYS A 67 4.27 -16.90 -8.50
CA CYS A 67 2.91 -16.73 -7.99
C CYS A 67 1.97 -16.20 -9.10
N PRO A 68 1.71 -16.97 -10.18
CA PRO A 68 1.05 -16.46 -11.38
C PRO A 68 -0.41 -16.04 -11.15
N GLU A 69 -1.20 -16.85 -10.44
CA GLU A 69 -2.62 -16.56 -10.22
C GLU A 69 -2.83 -15.34 -9.31
N GLU A 70 -2.10 -15.30 -8.19
CA GLU A 70 -2.12 -14.16 -7.26
C GLU A 70 -1.66 -12.86 -7.93
N THR A 71 -0.58 -12.93 -8.74
CA THR A 71 -0.04 -11.78 -9.45
C THR A 71 -1.01 -11.29 -10.54
N ARG A 72 -1.55 -12.20 -11.37
CA ARG A 72 -2.49 -11.88 -12.45
C ARG A 72 -3.70 -11.15 -11.89
N MET A 73 -4.28 -11.67 -10.81
CA MET A 73 -5.44 -11.07 -10.16
C MET A 73 -5.12 -9.67 -9.63
N LYS A 74 -4.03 -9.50 -8.87
CA LYS A 74 -3.63 -8.19 -8.33
C LYS A 74 -3.35 -7.17 -9.43
N CYS A 75 -2.72 -7.59 -10.52
CA CYS A 75 -2.49 -6.72 -11.68
C CYS A 75 -3.79 -6.28 -12.34
N HIS A 76 -4.76 -7.21 -12.48
CA HIS A 76 -6.05 -6.89 -13.05
C HIS A 76 -6.84 -5.90 -12.17
N ILE A 77 -6.84 -6.09 -10.85
CA ILE A 77 -7.46 -5.13 -9.93
C ILE A 77 -6.79 -3.75 -10.04
N LEU A 78 -5.45 -3.71 -10.05
CA LEU A 78 -4.69 -2.46 -10.17
C LEU A 78 -4.97 -1.72 -11.48
N GLU A 79 -5.08 -2.43 -12.58
CA GLU A 79 -5.47 -1.87 -13.87
C GLU A 79 -6.83 -1.18 -13.76
N LYS A 80 -7.83 -1.87 -13.21
CA LYS A 80 -9.19 -1.33 -13.03
C LYS A 80 -9.25 -0.13 -12.09
N LEU A 81 -8.44 -0.14 -11.03
CA LEU A 81 -8.29 1.03 -10.16
C LEU A 81 -7.68 2.22 -10.90
N LYS A 82 -6.66 1.99 -11.75
CA LYS A 82 -6.02 3.05 -12.55
C LYS A 82 -6.96 3.64 -13.61
N THR A 83 -7.85 2.83 -14.18
CA THR A 83 -8.88 3.30 -15.13
C THR A 83 -10.14 3.85 -14.46
N SER A 84 -10.17 3.94 -13.12
CA SER A 84 -11.33 4.36 -12.33
C SER A 84 -12.57 3.46 -12.50
N GLU A 85 -12.39 2.23 -12.98
CA GLU A 85 -13.42 1.20 -13.07
C GLU A 85 -13.62 0.52 -11.69
N TYR A 86 -13.99 1.31 -10.68
CA TYR A 86 -14.01 0.85 -9.28
C TYR A 86 -14.97 -0.30 -9.01
N THR A 87 -16.12 -0.34 -9.70
CA THR A 87 -17.09 -1.45 -9.58
C THR A 87 -16.48 -2.78 -10.00
N GLU A 88 -15.71 -2.78 -11.09
CA GLU A 88 -15.06 -3.99 -11.57
C GLU A 88 -13.88 -4.38 -10.69
N ALA A 89 -13.08 -3.39 -10.23
CA ALA A 89 -12.03 -3.61 -9.25
C ALA A 89 -12.58 -4.27 -7.97
N LEU A 90 -13.72 -3.80 -7.47
CA LEU A 90 -14.42 -4.37 -6.32
C LEU A 90 -14.84 -5.82 -6.59
N ARG A 91 -15.48 -6.08 -7.75
CA ARG A 91 -15.94 -7.42 -8.14
C ARG A 91 -14.78 -8.44 -8.14
N ILE A 92 -13.65 -8.08 -8.77
CA ILE A 92 -12.46 -8.93 -8.86
C ILE A 92 -11.86 -9.14 -7.46
N ALA A 93 -11.78 -8.09 -6.63
CA ALA A 93 -11.25 -8.21 -5.27
C ALA A 93 -12.11 -9.14 -4.40
N ASP A 94 -13.43 -9.04 -4.46
CA ASP A 94 -14.33 -9.94 -3.74
C ASP A 94 -14.25 -11.38 -4.23
N GLU A 95 -14.11 -11.59 -5.54
CA GLU A 95 -13.85 -12.92 -6.12
C GLU A 95 -12.54 -13.50 -5.59
N GLY A 96 -11.47 -12.69 -5.58
CA GLY A 96 -10.19 -13.09 -5.02
C GLY A 96 -10.27 -13.47 -3.55
N ILE A 97 -10.98 -12.69 -2.73
CA ILE A 97 -11.16 -12.99 -1.30
C ILE A 97 -11.93 -14.30 -1.10
N ARG A 98 -12.91 -14.61 -1.97
CA ARG A 98 -13.62 -15.91 -1.93
C ARG A 98 -12.71 -17.08 -2.29
N LEU A 99 -11.86 -16.91 -3.31
CA LEU A 99 -10.94 -17.95 -3.78
C LEU A 99 -9.77 -18.18 -2.83
N ALA A 100 -9.27 -17.11 -2.19
CA ALA A 100 -8.16 -17.15 -1.26
C ALA A 100 -8.45 -16.31 0.00
N PRO A 101 -9.29 -16.80 0.94
CA PRO A 101 -9.66 -16.06 2.16
C PRO A 101 -8.47 -15.72 3.06
N GLY A 102 -7.37 -16.48 2.94
CA GLY A 102 -6.12 -16.23 3.66
C GLY A 102 -5.27 -15.09 3.10
N ASP A 103 -5.49 -14.66 1.85
CA ASP A 103 -4.78 -13.51 1.28
C ASP A 103 -5.45 -12.21 1.73
N VAL A 104 -5.04 -11.75 2.92
CA VAL A 104 -5.52 -10.50 3.51
C VAL A 104 -5.15 -9.28 2.65
N SER A 105 -4.15 -9.37 1.77
CA SER A 105 -3.73 -8.23 0.94
C SER A 105 -4.80 -7.80 -0.07
N LEU A 106 -5.72 -8.70 -0.45
CA LEU A 106 -6.84 -8.37 -1.34
C LEU A 106 -7.81 -7.36 -0.72
N LYS A 107 -7.89 -7.32 0.62
CA LYS A 107 -8.67 -6.29 1.34
C LYS A 107 -8.12 -4.88 1.13
N VAL A 108 -6.82 -4.73 0.83
CA VAL A 108 -6.23 -3.42 0.50
C VAL A 108 -6.87 -2.86 -0.76
N TRP A 109 -6.99 -3.72 -1.78
CA TRP A 109 -7.55 -3.32 -3.07
C TRP A 109 -9.06 -3.16 -3.01
N ARG A 110 -9.75 -4.00 -2.23
CA ARG A 110 -11.18 -3.82 -1.95
C ARG A 110 -11.47 -2.50 -1.25
N ALA A 111 -10.68 -2.13 -0.25
CA ALA A 111 -10.80 -0.84 0.42
C ALA A 111 -10.57 0.34 -0.54
N GLU A 112 -9.60 0.25 -1.45
CA GLU A 112 -9.35 1.28 -2.47
C GLU A 112 -10.54 1.40 -3.45
N ALA A 113 -11.09 0.27 -3.90
CA ALA A 113 -12.26 0.27 -4.78
C ALA A 113 -13.50 0.88 -4.08
N ASN A 114 -13.74 0.50 -2.82
CA ASN A 114 -14.81 1.07 -2.00
C ASN A 114 -14.62 2.57 -1.75
N MET A 115 -13.38 3.02 -1.55
CA MET A 115 -13.05 4.44 -1.46
C MET A 115 -13.43 5.19 -2.75
N GLY A 116 -13.07 4.67 -3.92
CA GLY A 116 -13.44 5.23 -5.22
C GLY A 116 -14.95 5.26 -5.47
N LEU A 117 -15.68 4.27 -4.95
CA LEU A 117 -17.14 4.19 -4.99
C LEU A 117 -17.85 5.01 -3.90
N ARG A 118 -17.10 5.70 -3.03
CA ARG A 118 -17.63 6.42 -1.85
C ARG A 118 -18.36 5.54 -0.84
N LEU A 119 -18.11 4.23 -0.86
CA LEU A 119 -18.56 3.27 0.15
C LEU A 119 -17.60 3.29 1.34
N PHE A 120 -17.52 4.44 2.01
CA PHE A 120 -16.54 4.69 3.07
C PHE A 120 -16.63 3.74 4.27
N PRO A 121 -17.83 3.34 4.75
CA PRO A 121 -17.92 2.37 5.85
C PRO A 121 -17.28 1.02 5.52
N ASP A 122 -17.48 0.51 4.31
CA ASP A 122 -16.90 -0.76 3.86
C ASP A 122 -15.38 -0.66 3.69
N ALA A 123 -14.89 0.45 3.11
CA ALA A 123 -13.46 0.73 3.02
C ALA A 123 -12.81 0.81 4.42
N LEU A 124 -13.46 1.49 5.36
CA LEU A 124 -12.97 1.66 6.73
C LEU A 124 -12.87 0.31 7.46
N LYS A 125 -13.88 -0.54 7.31
CA LYS A 125 -13.91 -1.88 7.91
C LYS A 125 -12.71 -2.73 7.48
N ASP A 126 -12.45 -2.79 6.18
CA ASP A 126 -11.29 -3.52 5.64
C ASP A 126 -9.96 -2.97 6.17
N LEU A 127 -9.83 -1.64 6.22
CA LEU A 127 -8.62 -0.97 6.70
C LEU A 127 -8.41 -1.17 8.21
N GLU A 128 -9.48 -1.30 9.00
CA GLU A 128 -9.39 -1.62 10.42
C GLU A 128 -8.85 -3.02 10.65
N GLU A 129 -9.39 -4.02 9.94
CA GLU A 129 -8.89 -5.38 10.01
C GLU A 129 -7.43 -5.46 9.56
N LEU A 130 -7.07 -4.77 8.47
CA LEU A 130 -5.70 -4.69 7.96
C LEU A 130 -4.73 -4.04 8.96
N CYS A 131 -5.12 -2.93 9.59
CA CYS A 131 -4.27 -2.24 10.56
C CYS A 131 -4.10 -3.03 11.86
N CYS A 132 -5.09 -3.83 12.25
CA CYS A 132 -4.98 -4.78 13.36
C CYS A 132 -4.01 -5.92 13.01
N PHE A 133 -4.11 -6.48 11.80
CA PHE A 133 -3.23 -7.54 11.31
C PHE A 133 -1.80 -7.08 11.03
N ARG A 134 -1.62 -5.80 10.68
CA ARG A 134 -0.34 -5.16 10.36
C ARG A 134 -0.16 -3.85 11.13
N PRO A 135 0.18 -3.91 12.44
CA PRO A 135 0.27 -2.72 13.29
C PRO A 135 1.41 -1.76 12.95
N ASN A 136 2.37 -2.20 12.13
CA ASN A 136 3.54 -1.43 11.68
C ASN A 136 3.47 -1.00 10.21
N TRP A 137 2.29 -1.12 9.58
CA TRP A 137 2.11 -0.76 8.18
C TRP A 137 1.66 0.70 8.02
N THR A 138 2.62 1.61 7.81
CA THR A 138 2.39 3.05 7.66
C THR A 138 1.31 3.40 6.63
N GLU A 139 1.34 2.75 5.46
CA GLU A 139 0.41 3.01 4.37
C GLU A 139 -1.04 2.59 4.72
N GLY A 140 -1.22 1.56 5.56
CA GLY A 140 -2.53 1.15 6.05
C GLY A 140 -3.20 2.24 6.89
N PHE A 141 -2.45 2.84 7.82
CA PHE A 141 -2.94 3.98 8.61
C PHE A 141 -3.19 5.21 7.76
N PHE A 142 -2.36 5.45 6.74
CA PHE A 142 -2.57 6.57 5.82
C PHE A 142 -3.88 6.42 5.02
N ARG A 143 -4.14 5.23 4.47
CA ARG A 143 -5.41 4.90 3.80
C ARG A 143 -6.59 5.06 4.75
N LYS A 144 -6.47 4.55 5.98
CA LYS A 144 -7.51 4.72 7.01
C LYS A 144 -7.80 6.19 7.30
N GLY A 145 -6.75 7.01 7.44
CA GLY A 145 -6.87 8.45 7.63
C GLY A 145 -7.58 9.15 6.48
N ASN A 146 -7.26 8.79 5.22
CA ASN A 146 -7.92 9.36 4.05
C ASN A 146 -9.42 9.01 4.00
N VAL A 147 -9.80 7.76 4.29
CA VAL A 147 -11.23 7.37 4.38
C VAL A 147 -11.94 8.18 5.47
N LEU A 148 -11.33 8.33 6.65
CA LEU A 148 -11.90 9.11 7.75
C LEU A 148 -12.06 10.60 7.39
N MET A 149 -11.14 11.16 6.60
CA MET A 149 -11.26 12.53 6.08
C MET A 149 -12.47 12.68 5.17
N GLU A 150 -12.69 11.76 4.23
CA GLU A 150 -13.87 11.78 3.34
C GLU A 150 -15.19 11.62 4.11
N MET A 151 -15.16 10.91 5.25
CA MET A 151 -16.30 10.81 6.17
C MET A 151 -16.51 12.05 7.05
N GLY A 152 -15.64 13.07 6.96
CA GLY A 152 -15.69 14.27 7.82
C GLY A 152 -15.19 14.04 9.24
N ARG A 153 -14.64 12.87 9.57
CA ARG A 153 -14.14 12.48 10.90
C ARG A 153 -12.69 12.95 11.09
N GLN A 154 -12.50 14.27 11.03
CA GLN A 154 -11.17 14.90 10.97
C GLN A 154 -10.28 14.57 12.17
N SER A 155 -10.82 14.61 13.40
CA SER A 155 -10.05 14.30 14.62
C SER A 155 -9.48 12.88 14.61
N GLU A 156 -10.26 11.91 14.12
CA GLU A 156 -9.83 10.51 14.02
C GLU A 156 -8.83 10.29 12.89
N ALA A 157 -8.99 11.01 11.78
CA ALA A 157 -8.03 11.00 10.68
C ALA A 157 -6.66 11.52 11.12
N LEU A 158 -6.62 12.64 11.86
CA LEU A 158 -5.38 13.20 12.41
C LEU A 158 -4.63 12.19 13.29
N ILE A 159 -5.35 11.43 14.13
CA ILE A 159 -4.74 10.36 14.93
C ILE A 159 -4.04 9.33 14.04
N GLN A 160 -4.66 8.92 12.93
CA GLN A 160 -4.03 7.97 12.00
C GLN A 160 -2.80 8.58 11.30
N PHE A 161 -2.88 9.83 10.86
CA PHE A 161 -1.73 10.50 10.23
C PHE A 161 -0.55 10.68 11.20
N HIS A 162 -0.81 11.01 12.47
CA HIS A 162 0.23 11.04 13.50
C HIS A 162 0.83 9.64 13.76
N ARG A 163 0.02 8.57 13.68
CA ARG A 163 0.52 7.20 13.76
C ARG A 163 1.45 6.86 12.59
N CYS A 164 1.15 7.34 11.37
CA CYS A 164 2.08 7.22 10.24
C CYS A 164 3.43 7.86 10.55
N LEU A 165 3.44 9.07 11.11
CA LEU A 165 4.68 9.78 11.45
C LEU A 165 5.44 9.14 12.62
N LYS A 166 4.74 8.44 13.53
CA LYS A 166 5.39 7.65 14.58
C LYS A 166 6.14 6.44 14.01
N LEU A 167 5.56 5.77 13.01
CA LEU A 167 6.19 4.62 12.35
C LEU A 167 7.29 5.05 11.37
N GLN A 168 7.03 6.10 10.61
CA GLN A 168 7.94 6.65 9.62
C GLN A 168 7.89 8.19 9.68
N ALA A 169 8.83 8.77 10.44
CA ALA A 169 8.92 10.21 10.65
C ALA A 169 8.99 11.03 9.35
N GLU A 170 9.55 10.45 8.29
CA GLU A 170 9.69 11.09 6.97
C GLU A 170 8.55 10.79 5.98
N PHE A 171 7.43 10.25 6.45
CA PHE A 171 6.29 9.95 5.59
C PHE A 171 5.56 11.23 5.14
N ALA A 172 6.04 11.79 4.02
CA ALA A 172 5.57 13.05 3.46
C ALA A 172 4.05 13.12 3.20
N PRO A 173 3.36 12.06 2.74
CA PRO A 173 1.92 12.12 2.52
C PRO A 173 1.13 12.49 3.80
N ALA A 174 1.48 11.91 4.95
CA ALA A 174 0.84 12.26 6.22
C ALA A 174 1.18 13.70 6.67
N LYS A 175 2.44 14.15 6.51
CA LYS A 175 2.83 15.54 6.81
C LYS A 175 1.98 16.54 6.01
N SER A 176 1.70 16.23 4.74
CA SER A 176 0.86 17.07 3.88
C SER A 176 -0.60 17.08 4.29
N GLN A 177 -1.17 15.95 4.72
CA GLN A 177 -2.56 15.91 5.18
C GLN A 177 -2.76 16.65 6.50
N ILE A 178 -1.85 16.49 7.47
CA ILE A 178 -1.92 17.17 8.77
C ILE A 178 -1.92 18.70 8.62
N LYS A 179 -1.21 19.25 7.62
CA LYS A 179 -1.17 20.70 7.35
C LYS A 179 -2.46 21.26 6.75
N LYS A 180 -3.34 20.41 6.21
CA LYS A 180 -4.58 20.82 5.53
C LYS A 180 -5.80 20.82 6.46
N VAL A 181 -5.70 20.13 7.59
CA VAL A 181 -6.72 20.10 8.65
C VAL A 181 -6.42 21.21 9.64
#